data_AF-A0A1G2XH39-F1
#
_entry.id   AF-A0A1G2XH39-F1
#
_cell.length_a   1.000
_cell.length_b   1.000
_cell.length_c   1.000
_cell.angle_alpha   90.00
_cell.angle_beta   90.00
_cell.angle_gamma   90.00
#
_symmetry.space_group_name_H-M   'P 1'
#
loop_
_entity.id
_entity.type
_entity.pdbx_description
1 polymer ?
#
loop_
_entity_poly.entity_id
_entity_poly.type
_entity_poly.pdbx_seq_one_letter_code
_entity_poly.pdbx_strand_id
1 'polypeptide(L)'
;MEDKLQARLNIPVFHDDQHGTATVSLAAIINALKKTNRQAKDSTAIIVGAGAAGLAITKNLLKFGFKDIVVYDSAGPLYKGRTEKMNPYKVKIAEITNKNNVRGDLLEGFKGRDLFIGVAQPKMVSSEMISAMAKNALVFPLSNPVGEISVDEALAAGAAVAADGRTINNALAYPGLFRGALDVKAKQITIEMQIAVSKMLASLAPEGSLLPDMLDKTVHQKVADAAANAYKE
;
A
#
# COMPACT_ATOMS: atom_id res chain seq x y z
N MET A 1 12.08 -6.84 -14.34
CA MET A 1 13.21 -6.01 -14.82
C MET A 1 14.00 -5.48 -13.65
N GLU A 2 13.32 -4.88 -12.66
CA GLU A 2 13.91 -4.34 -11.43
C GLU A 2 14.83 -5.30 -10.68
N ASP A 3 14.40 -6.52 -10.33
CA ASP A 3 15.27 -7.49 -9.62
C ASP A 3 16.58 -7.78 -10.37
N LYS A 4 16.52 -7.83 -11.71
CA LYS A 4 17.70 -8.07 -12.56
C LYS A 4 18.64 -6.86 -12.56
N LEU A 5 18.11 -5.65 -12.42
CA LEU A 5 18.90 -4.43 -12.33
C LEU A 5 19.52 -4.30 -10.93
N GLN A 6 18.74 -4.53 -9.87
CA GLN A 6 19.24 -4.55 -8.49
C GLN A 6 20.34 -5.59 -8.29
N ALA A 7 20.23 -6.77 -8.91
CA ALA A 7 21.27 -7.80 -8.83
C ALA A 7 22.55 -7.47 -9.61
N ARG A 8 22.51 -6.54 -10.57
CA ARG A 8 23.63 -6.23 -11.48
C ARG A 8 24.28 -4.88 -11.22
N LEU A 9 23.60 -3.99 -10.50
CA LEU A 9 24.04 -2.62 -10.28
C LEU A 9 24.45 -2.43 -8.82
N ASN A 10 25.54 -1.69 -8.60
CA ASN A 10 26.00 -1.28 -7.27
C ASN A 10 25.37 0.06 -6.83
N ILE A 11 24.25 0.45 -7.45
CA ILE A 11 23.53 1.69 -7.20
C ILE A 11 22.05 1.37 -6.93
N PRO A 12 21.36 2.17 -6.09
CA PRO A 12 19.98 1.89 -5.73
C PRO A 12 19.07 2.04 -6.95
N VAL A 13 18.26 1.03 -7.21
CA VAL A 13 17.20 1.04 -8.22
C VAL A 13 15.87 1.26 -7.52
N PHE A 14 15.06 2.17 -8.04
CA PHE A 14 13.75 2.51 -7.49
C PHE A 14 12.73 2.62 -8.61
N HIS A 15 11.58 1.98 -8.40
CA HIS A 15 10.42 2.13 -9.25
C HIS A 15 9.34 2.93 -8.50
N ASP A 16 9.02 4.13 -9.00
CA ASP A 16 8.14 5.06 -8.28
C ASP A 16 6.72 4.51 -8.08
N ASP A 17 6.11 3.97 -9.15
CA ASP A 17 4.76 3.37 -9.05
C ASP A 17 4.70 2.14 -8.14
N GLN A 18 5.84 1.55 -7.77
CA GLN A 18 5.88 0.43 -6.82
C GLN A 18 6.22 0.92 -5.41
N HIS A 19 7.42 1.47 -5.25
CA HIS A 19 7.98 1.82 -3.95
C HIS A 19 7.39 3.13 -3.42
N GLY A 20 7.22 4.14 -4.27
CA GLY A 20 6.61 5.41 -3.91
C GLY A 20 5.17 5.21 -3.45
N THR A 21 4.36 4.55 -4.27
CA THR A 21 2.96 4.26 -3.94
C THR A 21 2.86 3.41 -2.68
N ALA A 22 3.61 2.31 -2.56
CA ALA A 22 3.56 1.47 -1.36
C ALA A 22 4.00 2.20 -0.08
N THR A 23 4.91 3.17 -0.19
CA THR A 23 5.37 3.97 0.96
C THR A 23 4.33 5.00 1.38
N VAL A 24 3.78 5.78 0.44
CA VAL A 24 2.81 6.84 0.77
C VAL A 24 1.46 6.25 1.18
N SER A 25 1.02 5.17 0.53
CA SER A 25 -0.18 4.43 0.96
C SER A 25 -0.05 3.93 2.38
N LEU A 26 1.10 3.33 2.74
CA LEU A 26 1.32 2.85 4.11
C LEU A 26 1.30 4.01 5.12
N ALA A 27 1.85 5.18 4.78
CA ALA A 27 1.79 6.36 5.66
C ALA A 27 0.33 6.77 5.95
N ALA A 28 -0.50 6.85 4.92
CA ALA A 28 -1.92 7.17 5.08
C ALA A 28 -2.67 6.10 5.87
N ILE A 29 -2.38 4.81 5.62
CA ILE A 29 -2.96 3.68 6.35
C ILE A 29 -2.61 3.72 7.85
N ILE A 30 -1.37 4.07 8.20
CA ILE A 30 -0.95 4.22 9.60
C ILE A 30 -1.86 5.22 10.34
N ASN A 31 -2.12 6.37 9.74
CA ASN A 31 -2.98 7.37 10.34
C ASN A 31 -4.47 6.99 10.29
N ALA A 32 -4.92 6.30 9.25
CA ALA A 32 -6.28 5.77 9.17
C ALA A 32 -6.57 4.72 10.25
N LEU A 33 -5.60 3.84 10.54
CA LEU A 33 -5.67 2.89 11.65
C LEU A 33 -5.76 3.61 13.01
N LYS A 34 -4.94 4.65 13.24
CA LYS A 34 -5.01 5.46 14.46
C LYS A 34 -6.39 6.11 14.64
N LYS A 35 -6.92 6.74 13.58
CA LYS A 35 -8.24 7.40 13.58
C LYS A 35 -9.39 6.44 13.90
N THR A 36 -9.24 5.17 13.54
CA THR A 36 -10.24 4.13 13.80
C THR A 36 -9.92 3.26 15.02
N ASN A 37 -8.89 3.61 15.80
CA ASN A 37 -8.40 2.88 16.96
C ASN A 37 -8.11 1.39 16.68
N ARG A 38 -7.51 1.10 15.53
CA ARG A 38 -7.16 -0.24 15.06
C ARG A 38 -5.66 -0.48 15.10
N GLN A 39 -5.25 -1.73 15.31
CA GLN A 39 -3.86 -2.17 15.18
C GLN A 39 -3.70 -3.04 13.94
N ALA A 40 -2.64 -2.83 13.16
CA ALA A 40 -2.38 -3.57 11.92
C ALA A 40 -2.41 -5.11 12.11
N LYS A 41 -1.88 -5.61 13.23
CA LYS A 41 -1.82 -7.05 13.55
C LYS A 41 -3.19 -7.72 13.69
N ASP A 42 -4.22 -6.93 14.00
CA ASP A 42 -5.59 -7.37 14.24
C ASP A 42 -6.53 -6.92 13.10
N SER A 43 -5.98 -6.27 12.07
CA SER A 43 -6.72 -5.79 10.90
C SER A 43 -6.55 -6.71 9.70
N THR A 44 -7.61 -6.77 8.91
CA THR A 44 -7.72 -7.58 7.71
C THR A 44 -7.75 -6.68 6.47
N ALA A 45 -7.09 -7.10 5.39
CA ALA A 45 -7.02 -6.31 4.17
C ALA A 45 -7.39 -7.10 2.92
N ILE A 46 -8.02 -6.42 1.97
CA ILE A 46 -8.17 -6.84 0.58
C ILE A 46 -7.43 -5.86 -0.33
N ILE A 47 -6.61 -6.40 -1.23
CA ILE A 47 -5.91 -5.63 -2.26
C ILE A 47 -6.42 -6.09 -3.62
N VAL A 48 -6.94 -5.17 -4.42
CA VAL A 48 -7.41 -5.45 -5.77
C VAL A 48 -6.38 -4.93 -6.76
N GLY A 49 -5.70 -5.84 -7.43
CA GLY A 49 -4.59 -5.57 -8.33
C GLY A 49 -3.33 -6.30 -7.90
N ALA A 50 -2.98 -7.39 -8.61
CA ALA A 50 -1.73 -8.13 -8.41
C ALA A 50 -0.61 -7.69 -9.36
N GLY A 51 -0.60 -6.39 -9.71
CA GLY A 51 0.47 -5.73 -10.45
C GLY A 51 1.60 -5.27 -9.54
N ALA A 52 2.60 -4.60 -10.10
CA ALA A 52 3.82 -4.24 -9.38
C ALA A 52 3.54 -3.43 -8.09
N ALA A 53 2.68 -2.40 -8.17
CA ALA A 53 2.23 -1.62 -7.03
C ALA A 53 1.55 -2.47 -5.95
N GLY A 54 0.58 -3.30 -6.33
CA GLY A 54 -0.17 -4.13 -5.38
C GLY A 54 0.70 -5.15 -4.65
N LEU A 55 1.67 -5.77 -5.33
CA LEU A 55 2.62 -6.67 -4.69
C LEU A 55 3.58 -5.92 -3.75
N ALA A 56 4.00 -4.70 -4.09
CA ALA A 56 4.83 -3.86 -3.22
C ALA A 56 4.06 -3.42 -1.96
N ILE A 57 2.82 -2.94 -2.12
CA ILE A 57 1.90 -2.60 -1.01
C ILE A 57 1.70 -3.81 -0.10
N THR A 58 1.44 -4.98 -0.67
CA THR A 58 1.27 -6.23 0.09
C THR A 58 2.47 -6.51 0.99
N LYS A 59 3.70 -6.44 0.44
CA LYS A 59 4.93 -6.67 1.21
C LYS A 59 5.12 -5.65 2.33
N ASN A 60 4.85 -4.37 2.04
CA ASN A 60 4.95 -3.31 3.05
C ASN A 60 3.95 -3.51 4.19
N LEU A 61 2.70 -3.88 3.89
CA LEU A 61 1.69 -4.15 4.92
C LEU A 61 2.06 -5.36 5.78
N LEU A 62 2.50 -6.47 5.16
CA LEU A 62 2.95 -7.65 5.89
C LEU A 62 4.12 -7.32 6.82
N LYS A 63 5.12 -6.59 6.32
CA LYS A 63 6.29 -6.19 7.11
C LYS A 63 5.91 -5.18 8.21
N PHE A 64 4.94 -4.30 7.95
CA PHE A 64 4.44 -3.34 8.94
C PHE A 64 3.68 -4.04 10.08
N GLY A 65 2.96 -5.13 9.79
CA GLY A 65 2.36 -5.99 10.81
C GLY A 65 1.00 -6.59 10.46
N PHE A 66 0.45 -6.34 9.27
CA PHE A 66 -0.78 -7.01 8.83
C PHE A 66 -0.57 -8.52 8.73
N LYS A 67 -1.50 -9.30 9.27
CA LYS A 67 -1.40 -10.77 9.29
C LYS A 67 -2.31 -11.46 8.29
N ASP A 68 -3.39 -10.80 7.88
CA ASP A 68 -4.39 -11.35 6.98
C ASP A 68 -4.67 -10.36 5.84
N ILE A 69 -4.13 -10.70 4.68
CA ILE A 69 -4.27 -9.94 3.44
C ILE A 69 -4.72 -10.91 2.36
N VAL A 70 -5.72 -10.55 1.56
CA VAL A 70 -6.10 -11.27 0.35
C VAL A 70 -5.85 -10.37 -0.85
N VAL A 71 -5.10 -10.87 -1.83
CA VAL A 71 -4.78 -10.13 -3.06
C VAL A 71 -5.60 -10.71 -4.21
N TYR A 72 -6.32 -9.87 -4.92
CA TYR A 72 -7.12 -10.22 -6.09
C TYR A 72 -6.44 -9.75 -7.39
N ASP A 73 -6.63 -10.54 -8.44
CA ASP A 73 -6.30 -10.16 -9.81
C ASP A 73 -7.46 -10.43 -10.77
N SER A 74 -7.22 -10.34 -12.08
CA SER A 74 -8.24 -10.54 -13.11
C SER A 74 -8.82 -11.95 -13.21
N ALA A 75 -8.33 -12.92 -12.42
CA ALA A 75 -8.90 -14.26 -12.31
C ALA A 75 -9.22 -14.63 -10.84
N GLY A 76 -9.40 -13.64 -9.97
CA GLY A 76 -9.84 -13.83 -8.58
C GLY A 76 -8.70 -13.79 -7.56
N PRO A 77 -8.90 -14.37 -6.36
CA PRO A 77 -7.91 -14.29 -5.29
C PRO A 77 -6.65 -15.08 -5.63
N LEU A 78 -5.50 -14.60 -5.15
CA LEU A 78 -4.27 -15.35 -5.11
C LEU A 78 -4.33 -16.35 -3.95
N TYR A 79 -4.03 -17.61 -4.23
CA TYR A 79 -3.97 -18.68 -3.24
C TYR A 79 -2.91 -19.70 -3.61
N LYS A 80 -2.37 -20.40 -2.62
CA LYS A 80 -1.33 -21.41 -2.81
C LYS A 80 -1.82 -22.52 -3.74
N GLY A 81 -1.04 -22.82 -4.77
CA GLY A 81 -1.37 -23.85 -5.76
C GLY A 81 -2.28 -23.40 -6.91
N ARG A 82 -2.70 -22.13 -6.95
CA ARG A 82 -3.36 -21.56 -8.13
C ARG A 82 -2.44 -21.65 -9.36
N THR A 83 -2.98 -22.04 -10.51
CA THR A 83 -2.24 -22.15 -11.78
C THR A 83 -2.60 -21.07 -12.79
N GLU A 84 -3.83 -20.54 -12.74
CA GLU A 84 -4.34 -19.58 -13.71
C GLU A 84 -3.72 -18.17 -13.56
N LYS A 85 -3.19 -17.62 -14.66
CA LYS A 85 -2.60 -16.26 -14.74
C LYS A 85 -1.54 -15.96 -13.68
N MET A 86 -0.81 -17.00 -13.25
CA MET A 86 0.25 -16.90 -12.26
C MET A 86 1.60 -16.61 -12.89
N ASN A 87 2.40 -15.81 -12.17
CA ASN A 87 3.80 -15.58 -12.46
C ASN A 87 4.62 -15.81 -11.17
N PRO A 88 5.96 -15.88 -11.23
CA PRO A 88 6.77 -16.16 -10.04
C PRO A 88 6.55 -15.20 -8.87
N TYR A 89 6.20 -13.94 -9.14
CA TYR A 89 5.92 -12.94 -8.12
C TYR A 89 4.58 -13.19 -7.42
N LYS A 90 3.53 -13.50 -8.19
CA LYS A 90 2.22 -13.86 -7.65
C LYS A 90 2.29 -15.15 -6.85
N VAL A 91 3.08 -16.13 -7.28
CA VAL A 91 3.30 -17.39 -6.53
C VAL A 91 3.89 -17.09 -5.15
N LYS A 92 4.94 -16.26 -5.07
CA LYS A 92 5.53 -15.85 -3.78
C LYS A 92 4.53 -15.13 -2.87
N ILE A 93 3.68 -14.28 -3.44
CA ILE A 93 2.63 -13.58 -2.68
C ILE A 93 1.55 -14.56 -2.21
N ALA A 94 1.11 -15.49 -3.05
CA ALA A 94 0.14 -16.53 -2.70
C ALA A 94 0.62 -17.47 -1.58
N GLU A 95 1.94 -17.63 -1.41
CA GLU A 95 2.53 -18.42 -0.32
C GLU A 95 2.45 -17.72 1.05
N ILE A 96 2.45 -16.38 1.07
CA ILE A 96 2.57 -15.58 2.31
C ILE A 96 1.29 -14.80 2.67
N THR A 97 0.31 -14.77 1.76
CA THR A 97 -0.99 -14.13 1.93
C THR A 97 -2.12 -15.15 1.93
N ASN A 98 -3.36 -14.70 2.14
CA ASN A 98 -4.58 -15.50 2.05
C ASN A 98 -4.51 -16.81 2.89
N LYS A 99 -4.12 -16.68 4.15
CA LYS A 99 -3.92 -17.82 5.07
C LYS A 99 -5.18 -18.64 5.29
N ASN A 100 -6.35 -18.01 5.15
CA ASN A 100 -7.66 -18.64 5.28
C ASN A 100 -8.13 -19.29 3.97
N ASN A 101 -7.31 -19.28 2.92
CA ASN A 101 -7.60 -19.85 1.61
C ASN A 101 -8.96 -19.37 1.06
N VAL A 102 -9.21 -18.05 1.17
CA VAL A 102 -10.38 -17.39 0.60
C VAL A 102 -10.41 -17.65 -0.90
N ARG A 103 -11.58 -18.05 -1.36
CA ARG A 103 -11.94 -18.30 -2.75
C ARG A 103 -13.28 -17.65 -3.01
N GLY A 104 -13.56 -17.34 -4.27
CA GLY A 104 -14.82 -16.73 -4.68
C GLY A 104 -14.60 -15.43 -5.43
N ASP A 105 -15.70 -14.71 -5.61
CA ASP A 105 -15.72 -13.45 -6.32
C ASP A 105 -15.17 -12.29 -5.48
N LEU A 106 -15.26 -11.09 -6.03
CA LEU A 106 -14.77 -9.88 -5.39
C LEU A 106 -15.60 -9.53 -4.14
N LEU A 107 -16.93 -9.71 -4.18
CA LEU A 107 -17.81 -9.37 -3.06
C LEU A 107 -17.48 -10.21 -1.82
N GLU A 108 -17.26 -11.52 -1.98
CA GLU A 108 -16.80 -12.40 -0.90
C GLU A 108 -15.45 -11.94 -0.31
N GLY A 109 -14.57 -11.40 -1.16
CA GLY A 109 -13.29 -10.85 -0.74
C GLY A 109 -13.40 -9.61 0.16
N PHE A 110 -14.43 -8.78 -0.06
CA PHE A 110 -14.68 -7.55 0.71
C PHE A 110 -15.36 -7.80 2.05
N LYS A 111 -16.17 -8.87 2.17
CA LYS A 111 -16.99 -9.14 3.35
C LYS A 111 -16.18 -9.12 4.64
N GLY A 112 -16.55 -8.23 5.56
CA GLY A 112 -15.95 -8.12 6.88
C GLY A 112 -14.48 -7.68 6.91
N ARG A 113 -13.91 -7.23 5.78
CA ARG A 113 -12.52 -6.72 5.74
C ARG A 113 -12.45 -5.30 6.28
N ASP A 114 -11.35 -4.97 6.95
CA ASP A 114 -11.16 -3.64 7.55
C ASP A 114 -10.57 -2.62 6.56
N LEU A 115 -9.75 -3.09 5.62
CA LEU A 115 -9.00 -2.27 4.69
C LEU A 115 -9.16 -2.77 3.25
N PHE A 116 -9.53 -1.86 2.35
CA PHE A 116 -9.50 -2.08 0.90
C PHE A 116 -8.45 -1.16 0.27
N ILE A 117 -7.63 -1.73 -0.62
CA ILE A 117 -6.70 -0.98 -1.47
C ILE A 117 -6.89 -1.40 -2.93
N GLY A 118 -7.21 -0.44 -3.79
CA GLY A 118 -7.35 -0.63 -5.23
C GLY A 118 -6.16 -0.07 -5.98
N VAL A 119 -5.55 -0.88 -6.84
CA VAL A 119 -4.50 -0.50 -7.81
C VAL A 119 -4.73 -1.28 -9.12
N ALA A 120 -5.97 -1.24 -9.60
CA ALA A 120 -6.48 -2.03 -10.71
C ALA A 120 -7.25 -1.16 -11.73
N GLN A 121 -8.41 -1.64 -12.21
CA GLN A 121 -9.19 -0.96 -13.25
C GLN A 121 -10.18 0.02 -12.62
N PRO A 122 -10.48 1.15 -13.29
CA PRO A 122 -11.43 2.13 -12.79
C PRO A 122 -12.83 1.53 -12.64
N LYS A 123 -13.59 2.03 -11.65
CA LYS A 123 -15.02 1.72 -11.44
C LYS A 123 -15.37 0.23 -11.28
N MET A 124 -14.46 -0.56 -10.72
CA MET A 124 -14.68 -2.00 -10.48
C MET A 124 -15.26 -2.34 -9.11
N VAL A 125 -15.32 -1.37 -8.18
CA VAL A 125 -15.83 -1.57 -6.82
C VAL A 125 -17.16 -0.82 -6.66
N SER A 126 -18.19 -1.53 -6.23
CA SER A 126 -19.52 -0.96 -5.98
C SER A 126 -19.69 -0.51 -4.53
N SER A 127 -20.66 0.38 -4.28
CA SER A 127 -21.07 0.73 -2.91
C SER A 127 -21.51 -0.49 -2.09
N GLU A 128 -22.11 -1.51 -2.72
CA GLU A 128 -22.47 -2.77 -2.06
C GLU A 128 -21.23 -3.49 -1.50
N MET A 129 -20.13 -3.54 -2.27
CA MET A 129 -18.88 -4.13 -1.79
C MET A 129 -18.32 -3.37 -0.59
N ILE A 130 -18.39 -2.04 -0.60
CA ILE A 130 -17.97 -1.21 0.54
C ILE A 130 -18.87 -1.44 1.76
N SER A 131 -20.19 -1.48 1.57
CA SER A 131 -21.13 -1.72 2.68
C SER A 131 -21.01 -3.13 3.26
N ALA A 132 -20.49 -4.10 2.52
CA ALA A 132 -20.19 -5.44 3.01
C ALA A 132 -18.92 -5.53 3.87
N MET A 133 -18.07 -4.50 3.87
CA MET A 133 -16.85 -4.44 4.69
C MET A 133 -17.15 -4.33 6.19
N ALA A 134 -16.11 -4.42 7.01
CA ALA A 134 -16.26 -4.19 8.45
C ALA A 134 -16.73 -2.76 8.74
N LYS A 135 -17.40 -2.56 9.89
CA LYS A 135 -17.76 -1.23 10.38
C LYS A 135 -16.52 -0.33 10.44
N ASN A 136 -16.67 0.93 10.03
CA ASN A 136 -15.58 1.89 9.95
C ASN A 136 -14.44 1.43 9.03
N ALA A 137 -14.80 0.91 7.84
CA ALA A 137 -13.85 0.45 6.83
C ALA A 137 -12.92 1.58 6.36
N LEU A 138 -11.71 1.20 5.98
CA LEU A 138 -10.69 2.04 5.39
C LEU A 138 -10.61 1.75 3.88
N VAL A 139 -10.83 2.75 3.04
CA VAL A 139 -10.99 2.58 1.59
C VAL A 139 -9.97 3.42 0.82
N PHE A 140 -9.09 2.76 0.07
CA PHE A 140 -8.03 3.41 -0.70
C PHE A 140 -8.10 3.05 -2.18
N PRO A 141 -8.95 3.72 -2.99
CA PRO A 141 -9.01 3.54 -4.44
C PRO A 141 -7.88 4.34 -5.13
N LEU A 142 -6.72 3.73 -5.32
CA LEU A 142 -5.49 4.44 -5.71
C LEU A 142 -5.26 4.50 -7.22
N SER A 143 -6.13 3.91 -8.03
CA SER A 143 -6.00 4.00 -9.48
C SER A 143 -6.17 5.42 -10.00
N ASN A 144 -5.29 5.81 -10.92
CA ASN A 144 -5.29 7.11 -11.59
C ASN A 144 -5.67 6.95 -13.07
N PRO A 145 -6.40 7.90 -13.68
CA PRO A 145 -6.95 9.14 -13.11
C PRO A 145 -8.32 8.97 -12.41
N VAL A 146 -8.94 7.79 -12.56
CA VAL A 146 -10.23 7.42 -11.97
C VAL A 146 -10.00 6.16 -11.12
N GLY A 147 -10.37 6.24 -9.83
CA GLY A 147 -10.24 5.14 -8.89
C GLY A 147 -11.24 4.00 -9.13
N GLU A 148 -11.12 2.95 -8.34
CA GLU A 148 -12.01 1.79 -8.33
C GLU A 148 -13.43 2.15 -7.87
N ILE A 149 -13.53 3.15 -6.99
CA ILE A 149 -14.74 3.82 -6.49
C ILE A 149 -14.37 5.28 -6.16
N SER A 150 -15.32 6.22 -6.23
CA SER A 150 -15.03 7.59 -5.77
C SER A 150 -14.98 7.69 -4.24
N VAL A 151 -14.30 8.71 -3.72
CA VAL A 151 -14.23 8.98 -2.27
C VAL A 151 -15.63 9.22 -1.70
N ASP A 152 -16.45 10.01 -2.39
CA ASP A 152 -17.80 10.33 -1.94
C ASP A 152 -18.71 9.10 -1.88
N GLU A 153 -18.66 8.24 -2.91
CA GLU A 153 -19.42 6.98 -2.92
C GLU A 153 -18.96 6.01 -1.82
N ALA A 154 -17.65 5.93 -1.56
CA ALA A 154 -17.12 5.09 -0.50
C ALA A 154 -17.57 5.57 0.90
N LEU A 155 -17.53 6.88 1.15
CA LEU A 155 -18.02 7.47 2.40
C LEU A 155 -19.52 7.28 2.56
N ALA A 156 -20.30 7.52 1.49
CA ALA A 156 -21.75 7.28 1.49
C ALA A 156 -22.11 5.81 1.74
N ALA A 157 -21.27 4.87 1.31
CA ALA A 157 -21.43 3.44 1.53
C ALA A 157 -21.01 2.96 2.93
N GLY A 158 -20.49 3.84 3.78
CA GLY A 158 -20.17 3.54 5.19
C GLY A 158 -18.68 3.44 5.53
N ALA A 159 -17.77 3.83 4.62
CA ALA A 159 -16.35 3.94 4.95
C ALA A 159 -16.12 5.04 6.00
N ALA A 160 -15.29 4.78 7.00
CA ALA A 160 -14.88 5.81 7.96
C ALA A 160 -13.77 6.69 7.42
N VAL A 161 -12.93 6.13 6.54
CA VAL A 161 -11.84 6.85 5.88
C VAL A 161 -11.82 6.42 4.42
N ALA A 162 -11.79 7.39 3.52
CA ALA A 162 -11.55 7.17 2.10
C ALA A 162 -10.51 8.15 1.57
N ALA A 163 -9.52 7.66 0.81
CA ALA A 163 -8.48 8.50 0.19
C ALA A 163 -8.02 7.91 -1.14
N ASP A 164 -8.07 8.72 -2.20
CA ASP A 164 -7.78 8.31 -3.57
C ASP A 164 -6.33 8.57 -4.00
N GLY A 165 -6.00 8.13 -5.22
CA GLY A 165 -4.69 8.33 -5.85
C GLY A 165 -4.29 9.81 -6.06
N ARG A 166 -5.23 10.76 -5.97
CA ARG A 166 -4.91 12.21 -6.03
C ARG A 166 -4.33 12.70 -4.71
N THR A 167 -4.81 12.15 -3.60
CA THR A 167 -4.36 12.47 -2.25
C THR A 167 -3.10 11.68 -1.88
N ILE A 168 -2.97 10.45 -2.36
CA ILE A 168 -1.79 9.60 -2.19
C ILE A 168 -0.75 9.92 -3.27
N ASN A 169 0.00 11.00 -3.08
CA ASN A 169 0.98 11.46 -4.06
C ASN A 169 2.39 10.93 -3.76
N ASN A 170 2.97 10.17 -4.69
CA ASN A 170 4.32 9.61 -4.62
C ASN A 170 5.41 10.66 -4.38
N ALA A 171 5.16 11.93 -4.74
CA ALA A 171 6.06 13.06 -4.49
C ALA A 171 6.42 13.24 -3.01
N LEU A 172 5.60 12.74 -2.08
CA LEU A 172 5.91 12.74 -0.65
C LEU A 172 7.01 11.75 -0.26
N ALA A 173 7.24 10.71 -1.06
CA ALA A 173 8.17 9.64 -0.73
C ALA A 173 9.43 9.64 -1.60
N TYR A 174 9.30 9.72 -2.93
CA TYR A 174 10.42 9.47 -3.83
C TYR A 174 11.62 10.40 -3.61
N PRO A 175 11.48 11.74 -3.42
CA PRO A 175 12.62 12.63 -3.30
C PRO A 175 13.44 12.30 -2.05
N GLY A 176 12.76 12.13 -0.92
CA GLY A 176 13.41 11.84 0.35
C GLY A 176 13.96 10.40 0.42
N LEU A 177 13.23 9.39 -0.08
CA LEU A 177 13.76 8.02 -0.16
C LEU A 177 15.06 7.95 -0.95
N PHE A 178 15.10 8.58 -2.12
CA PHE A 178 16.32 8.65 -2.92
C PHE A 178 17.42 9.45 -2.23
N ARG A 179 17.09 10.63 -1.68
CA ARG A 179 18.08 11.48 -1.02
C ARG A 179 18.75 10.75 0.14
N GLY A 180 17.97 10.12 1.02
CA GLY A 180 18.50 9.35 2.14
C GLY A 180 19.33 8.16 1.69
N ALA A 181 18.92 7.46 0.63
CA ALA A 181 19.70 6.36 0.05
C ALA A 181 21.06 6.81 -0.49
N LEU A 182 21.10 7.96 -1.17
CA LEU A 182 22.34 8.54 -1.68
C LEU A 182 23.28 8.98 -0.56
N ASP A 183 22.74 9.57 0.51
CA ASP A 183 23.51 10.06 1.65
C ASP A 183 24.28 8.96 2.38
N VAL A 184 23.69 7.77 2.47
CA VAL A 184 24.33 6.60 3.09
C VAL A 184 24.96 5.64 2.08
N LYS A 185 25.01 6.02 0.80
CA LYS A 185 25.51 5.18 -0.31
C LYS A 185 24.86 3.79 -0.31
N ALA A 186 23.56 3.73 -0.05
CA ALA A 186 22.81 2.49 0.00
C ALA A 186 22.91 1.74 -1.32
N LYS A 187 23.13 0.42 -1.25
CA LYS A 187 23.15 -0.44 -2.46
C LYS A 187 21.75 -0.65 -3.04
N GLN A 188 20.71 -0.52 -2.21
CA GLN A 188 19.32 -0.72 -2.59
C GLN A 188 18.38 0.05 -1.66
N ILE A 189 17.19 0.37 -2.15
CA ILE A 189 16.09 0.86 -1.32
C ILE A 189 15.43 -0.33 -0.62
N THR A 190 15.59 -0.45 0.69
CA THR A 190 15.02 -1.57 1.45
C THR A 190 13.57 -1.33 1.86
N ILE A 191 12.85 -2.40 2.23
CA ILE A 191 11.50 -2.27 2.80
C ILE A 191 11.56 -1.53 4.14
N GLU A 192 12.64 -1.71 4.90
CA GLU A 192 12.86 -1.01 6.17
C GLU A 192 12.94 0.51 5.97
N MET A 193 13.64 0.97 4.92
CA MET A 193 13.66 2.39 4.54
C MET A 193 12.24 2.88 4.18
N GLN A 194 11.50 2.11 3.37
CA GLN A 194 10.12 2.46 3.01
C GLN A 194 9.23 2.59 4.26
N ILE A 195 9.28 1.64 5.19
CA ILE A 195 8.48 1.69 6.42
C ILE A 195 8.88 2.85 7.32
N ALA A 196 10.18 3.14 7.44
CA ALA A 196 10.66 4.27 8.22
C ALA A 196 10.14 5.60 7.65
N VAL A 197 10.19 5.76 6.33
CA VAL A 197 9.59 6.90 5.64
C VAL A 197 8.08 6.96 5.84
N SER A 198 7.36 5.85 5.70
CA SER A 198 5.92 5.82 5.92
C SER A 198 5.54 6.28 7.34
N LYS A 199 6.30 5.84 8.36
CA LYS A 199 6.11 6.27 9.74
C LYS A 199 6.42 7.76 9.93
N MET A 200 7.48 8.25 9.31
CA MET A 200 7.85 9.67 9.35
C MET A 200 6.76 10.53 8.72
N LEU A 201 6.32 10.22 7.50
CA LEU A 201 5.20 10.90 6.84
C LEU A 201 3.94 10.89 7.71
N ALA A 202 3.60 9.74 8.28
CA ALA A 202 2.43 9.62 9.16
C ALA A 202 2.56 10.50 10.41
N SER A 203 3.77 10.68 10.96
CA SER A 203 4.02 11.54 12.13
C SER A 203 4.00 13.03 11.83
N LEU A 204 4.21 13.42 10.57
CA LEU A 204 4.21 14.82 10.12
C LEU A 204 2.84 15.29 9.65
N ALA A 205 1.88 14.39 9.47
CA ALA A 205 0.54 14.76 9.07
C ALA A 205 -0.11 15.66 10.13
N PRO A 206 -0.70 16.81 9.74
CA PRO A 206 -1.50 17.63 10.63
C PRO A 206 -2.67 16.85 11.24
N GLU A 207 -3.18 17.32 12.37
CA GLU A 207 -4.37 16.74 12.98
C GLU A 207 -5.54 16.73 11.98
N GLY A 208 -6.27 15.60 11.91
CA GLY A 208 -7.35 15.42 10.94
C GLY A 208 -6.90 15.04 9.53
N SER A 209 -5.62 15.16 9.17
CA SER A 209 -5.09 14.73 7.87
C SER A 209 -4.50 13.31 7.92
N LEU A 210 -4.42 12.64 6.75
CA LEU A 210 -3.73 11.35 6.65
C LEU A 210 -2.25 11.51 6.28
N LEU A 211 -1.93 12.57 5.53
CA LEU A 211 -0.61 12.87 5.00
C LEU A 211 -0.26 14.35 5.23
N PRO A 212 1.03 14.70 5.28
CA PRO A 212 1.47 16.09 5.34
C PRO A 212 1.36 16.79 3.98
N ASP A 213 1.54 18.10 3.96
CA ASP A 213 1.61 18.89 2.73
C ASP A 213 2.87 18.53 1.92
N MET A 214 2.69 18.18 0.65
CA MET A 214 3.79 17.86 -0.27
C MET A 214 4.67 19.07 -0.63
N LEU A 215 4.17 20.29 -0.46
CA LEU A 215 4.91 21.51 -0.75
C LEU A 215 5.79 21.96 0.42
N ASP A 216 5.60 21.37 1.61
CA ASP A 216 6.45 21.64 2.76
C ASP A 216 7.85 20.99 2.58
N LYS A 217 8.85 21.84 2.34
CA LYS A 217 10.25 21.41 2.17
C LYS A 217 10.80 20.67 3.39
N THR A 218 10.30 20.98 4.59
CA THR A 218 10.77 20.34 5.83
C THR A 218 10.34 18.88 5.90
N VAL A 219 9.22 18.51 5.27
CA VAL A 219 8.77 17.12 5.14
C VAL A 219 9.81 16.31 4.37
N HIS A 220 10.25 16.81 3.21
CA HIS A 220 11.22 16.11 2.36
C HIS A 220 12.56 15.88 3.06
N GLN A 221 13.04 16.85 3.84
CA GLN A 221 14.27 16.70 4.62
C GLN A 221 14.13 15.60 5.67
N LYS A 222 13.06 15.65 6.48
CA LYS A 222 12.82 14.64 7.53
C LYS A 222 12.62 13.24 6.97
N VAL A 223 11.98 13.14 5.80
CA VAL A 223 11.83 11.87 5.07
C VAL A 223 13.19 11.32 4.63
N ALA A 224 14.08 12.17 4.11
CA ALA A 224 15.43 11.76 3.74
C ALA A 224 16.22 11.25 4.94
N ASP A 225 16.17 11.97 6.06
CA ASP A 225 16.86 11.57 7.30
C ASP A 225 16.31 10.23 7.82
N ALA A 226 14.98 10.03 7.77
CA ALA A 226 14.34 8.77 8.16
C ALA A 226 14.78 7.59 7.28
N ALA A 227 14.88 7.80 5.96
CA ALA A 227 15.36 6.79 5.04
C ALA A 227 16.82 6.42 5.30
N ALA A 228 17.70 7.43 5.46
CA ALA A 228 19.12 7.24 5.75
C ALA A 228 19.33 6.44 7.04
N ASN A 229 18.67 6.84 8.13
CA ASN A 229 18.80 6.21 9.44
C ASN A 229 18.28 4.76 9.49
N ALA A 230 17.37 4.40 8.58
CA ALA A 230 16.78 3.06 8.51
C ALA A 230 17.63 2.08 7.69
N TYR A 231 18.60 2.56 6.92
CA TYR A 231 19.49 1.71 6.16
C TYR A 231 20.42 0.94 7.10
N LYS A 232 20.53 -0.37 6.85
CA LYS A 232 21.49 -1.28 7.50
C LYS A 232 22.21 -1.99 6.37
N GLU A 233 23.55 -2.02 6.44
CA GLU A 233 24.41 -2.67 5.44
C GLU A 233 24.18 -4.18 5.33
#